data_AF-A0A497UIV0-F1
#
_entry.id   AF-A0A497UIV0-F1
#
_cell.length_a   1.000
_cell.length_b   1.000
_cell.length_c   1.000
_cell.angle_alpha   90.00
_cell.angle_beta   90.00
_cell.angle_gamma   90.00
#
_symmetry.space_group_name_H-M   'P 1'
#
loop_
_entity.id
_entity.type
_entity.pdbx_description
1 polymer ?
#
loop_
_entity_poly.entity_id
_entity_poly.type
_entity_poly.pdbx_seq_one_letter_code
_entity_poly.pdbx_strand_id
1 'polypeptide(L)'
;MEKTYLQIPIFPLYDVVSIISIKLTDDDAEFLKSGYTLAERKHIHEALVWAKDNPDFEFESIMDRAPIVGKLPFSNEEIYAYLMRFKTFMEESKSLLIEESSPKY
;
A
#
# COMPACT_ATOMS: atom_id res chain seq x y z
N MET A 1 15.10 -1.70 -5.98
CA MET A 1 13.70 -1.33 -5.76
C MET A 1 12.96 -2.57 -5.30
N GLU A 2 12.38 -2.51 -4.11
CA GLU A 2 11.79 -3.67 -3.45
C GLU A 2 10.27 -3.65 -3.63
N LYS A 3 9.76 -4.27 -4.69
CA LYS A 3 8.31 -4.42 -4.93
C LYS A 3 7.56 -5.09 -3.77
N THR A 4 8.30 -5.75 -2.85
CA THR A 4 7.79 -6.31 -1.61
C THR A 4 7.15 -5.27 -0.69
N TYR A 5 7.49 -3.99 -0.80
CA TYR A 5 6.78 -2.94 -0.04
C TYR A 5 5.31 -2.79 -0.45
N LEU A 6 4.88 -3.33 -1.60
CA LEU A 6 3.47 -3.43 -1.96
C LEU A 6 2.69 -4.37 -1.04
N GLN A 7 3.36 -5.23 -0.25
CA GLN A 7 2.69 -6.02 0.78
C GLN A 7 1.91 -5.13 1.77
N ILE A 8 2.41 -3.93 2.05
CA ILE A 8 1.80 -3.01 3.02
C ILE A 8 0.41 -2.53 2.55
N PRO A 9 0.26 -1.93 1.36
CA PRO A 9 -1.07 -1.58 0.85
C PRO A 9 -1.92 -2.81 0.47
N ILE A 10 -1.32 -3.95 0.08
CA ILE A 10 -2.10 -5.14 -0.30
C ILE A 10 -2.68 -5.88 0.91
N PHE A 11 -1.98 -5.89 2.05
CA PHE A 11 -2.38 -6.67 3.23
C PHE A 11 -3.80 -6.33 3.73
N PRO A 12 -4.21 -5.05 3.89
CA PRO A 12 -5.56 -4.69 4.29
C PRO A 12 -6.67 -5.22 3.36
N LEU A 13 -6.34 -5.57 2.11
CA LEU A 13 -7.31 -6.11 1.16
C LEU A 13 -7.83 -7.51 1.57
N TYR A 14 -7.13 -8.22 2.45
CA TYR A 14 -7.59 -9.52 2.96
C TYR A 14 -8.73 -9.40 3.99
N ASP A 15 -8.89 -8.24 4.62
CA ASP A 15 -9.84 -8.01 5.71
C ASP A 15 -11.08 -7.19 5.28
N VAL A 16 -11.20 -6.86 4.00
CA VAL A 16 -12.27 -6.00 3.48
C VAL A 16 -13.17 -6.73 2.51
N VAL A 17 -14.47 -6.45 2.62
CA VAL A 17 -15.50 -7.04 1.73
C VAL A 17 -15.56 -6.32 0.38
N SER A 18 -15.16 -5.03 0.33
CA SER A 18 -15.22 -4.23 -0.89
C SER A 18 -14.05 -3.26 -0.98
N ILE A 19 -13.26 -3.39 -2.04
CA ILE A 19 -12.09 -2.55 -2.30
C ILE A 19 -12.44 -1.07 -2.57
N ILE A 20 -13.64 -0.83 -3.12
CA ILE A 20 -14.16 0.52 -3.37
C ILE A 20 -14.54 1.22 -2.04
N SER A 21 -14.94 0.43 -1.03
CA SER A 21 -15.33 0.97 0.28
C SER A 21 -14.15 1.45 1.13
N ILE A 22 -12.92 1.07 0.77
CA ILE A 22 -11.72 1.51 1.48
C ILE A 22 -11.58 3.01 1.30
N LYS A 23 -11.67 3.75 2.42
CA LYS A 23 -11.39 5.17 2.48
C LYS A 23 -9.96 5.33 2.98
N LEU A 24 -9.17 6.12 2.28
CA LEU A 24 -7.84 6.53 2.72
C LEU A 24 -8.00 7.91 3.36
N THR A 25 -7.73 7.98 4.64
CA THR A 25 -8.05 9.10 5.53
C THR A 25 -6.79 9.62 6.21
N ASP A 26 -6.92 10.73 6.94
CA ASP A 26 -5.83 11.26 7.75
C ASP A 26 -5.40 10.26 8.85
N ASP A 27 -6.33 9.42 9.35
CA ASP A 27 -5.99 8.36 10.31
C ASP A 27 -5.07 7.30 9.69
N ASP A 28 -5.26 6.95 8.41
CA ASP A 28 -4.37 6.05 7.67
C ASP A 28 -2.99 6.68 7.46
N ALA A 29 -2.93 8.01 7.27
CA ALA A 29 -1.67 8.74 7.16
C ALA A 29 -0.88 8.70 8.48
N GLU A 30 -1.56 8.90 9.60
CA GLU A 30 -0.95 8.81 10.93
C GLU A 30 -0.58 7.36 11.30
N PHE A 31 -1.37 6.37 10.87
CA PHE A 31 -1.00 4.97 10.99
C PHE A 31 0.31 4.68 10.23
N LEU A 32 0.43 5.14 8.97
CA LEU A 32 1.64 4.94 8.19
C LEU A 32 2.85 5.65 8.82
N LYS A 33 2.69 6.86 9.35
CA LYS A 33 3.77 7.57 10.06
C LYS A 33 4.18 6.90 11.36
N SER A 34 3.22 6.32 12.08
CA SER A 34 3.49 5.66 13.36
C SER A 34 4.04 4.25 13.21
N GLY A 35 3.75 3.56 12.12
CA GLY A 35 4.27 2.23 11.80
C GLY A 35 5.56 2.23 10.98
N TYR A 36 5.80 3.26 10.16
CA TYR A 36 6.90 3.26 9.18
C TYR A 36 7.73 4.55 9.25
N THR A 37 9.05 4.37 9.22
CA THR A 37 10.01 5.46 9.09
C THR A 37 9.80 6.23 7.79
N LEU A 38 10.38 7.43 7.68
CA LEU A 38 10.33 8.19 6.43
C LEU A 38 10.95 7.42 5.25
N ALA A 39 12.03 6.67 5.49
CA ALA A 39 12.68 5.86 4.47
C ALA A 39 11.75 4.74 3.97
N GLU A 40 11.10 4.01 4.88
CA GLU A 40 10.15 2.96 4.52
C GLU A 40 8.93 3.51 3.76
N ARG A 41 8.38 4.65 4.20
CA ARG A 41 7.29 5.32 3.47
C ARG A 41 7.70 5.72 2.04
N LYS A 42 8.94 6.16 1.85
CA LYS A 42 9.48 6.41 0.50
C LYS A 42 9.61 5.13 -0.31
N HIS A 43 10.03 4.02 0.29
CA HIS A 43 10.09 2.74 -0.42
C HIS A 43 8.71 2.18 -0.80
N ILE A 44 7.69 2.38 0.04
CA ILE A 44 6.29 2.08 -0.31
C ILE A 44 5.88 2.91 -1.54
N HIS A 45 6.16 4.22 -1.53
CA HIS A 45 5.85 5.10 -2.65
C HIS A 45 6.60 4.71 -3.94
N GLU A 46 7.89 4.39 -3.86
CA GLU A 46 8.68 3.88 -4.99
C GLU A 46 8.10 2.59 -5.57
N ALA A 47 7.64 1.67 -4.71
CA ALA A 47 7.02 0.43 -5.15
C ALA A 47 5.66 0.69 -5.85
N LEU A 48 4.90 1.69 -5.40
CA LEU A 48 3.66 2.14 -6.06
C LEU A 48 3.93 2.83 -7.40
N VAL A 49 5.01 3.60 -7.51
CA VAL A 49 5.46 4.16 -8.79
C VAL A 49 5.81 3.04 -9.77
N TRP A 50 6.49 2.00 -9.31
CA TRP A 50 6.75 0.83 -10.14
C TRP A 50 5.48 0.09 -10.57
N ALA A 51 4.51 -0.07 -9.67
CA ALA A 51 3.23 -0.70 -10.01
C ALA A 51 2.51 0.04 -11.14
N LYS A 52 2.57 1.38 -11.15
CA LYS A 52 2.01 2.23 -12.22
C LYS A 52 2.59 1.89 -13.60
N ASP A 53 3.89 1.61 -13.66
CA ASP A 53 4.58 1.27 -14.91
C ASP A 53 4.43 -0.22 -15.30
N ASN A 54 3.84 -1.04 -14.44
CA ASN A 54 3.67 -2.48 -14.61
C ASN A 54 2.21 -2.92 -14.32
N PRO A 55 1.21 -2.42 -15.05
CA PRO A 55 -0.21 -2.67 -14.75
C PRO A 55 -0.62 -4.15 -14.89
N ASP A 56 0.06 -4.91 -15.75
CA ASP A 56 -0.23 -6.33 -16.02
C ASP A 56 0.46 -7.28 -15.02
N PHE A 57 1.18 -6.75 -14.03
CA PHE A 57 1.84 -7.57 -13.03
C PHE A 57 0.79 -8.25 -12.12
N GLU A 58 0.99 -9.53 -11.79
CA GLU A 58 0.13 -10.30 -10.88
C GLU A 58 0.37 -9.85 -9.42
N PHE A 59 -0.36 -8.82 -8.96
CA PHE A 59 -0.10 -8.18 -7.67
C PHE A 59 -0.33 -9.10 -6.47
N GLU A 60 -1.27 -10.05 -6.57
CA GLU A 60 -1.52 -11.04 -5.51
C GLU A 60 -0.27 -11.88 -5.21
N SER A 61 0.57 -12.17 -6.22
CA SER A 61 1.79 -12.98 -6.08
C SER A 61 2.82 -12.38 -5.11
N ILE A 62 2.72 -11.08 -4.79
CA ILE A 62 3.57 -10.42 -3.80
C ILE A 62 3.33 -11.00 -2.39
N MET A 63 2.14 -11.56 -2.16
CA MET A 63 1.73 -12.12 -0.88
C MET A 63 2.00 -13.64 -0.76
N ASP A 64 2.55 -14.29 -1.79
CA ASP A 64 2.79 -15.75 -1.81
C ASP A 64 3.61 -16.29 -0.63
N ARG A 65 4.43 -15.42 -0.02
CA ARG A 65 5.29 -15.76 1.13
C ARG A 65 4.84 -15.12 2.44
N ALA A 66 3.75 -14.35 2.42
CA ALA A 66 3.22 -13.73 3.62
C ALA A 66 2.48 -14.79 4.47
N PRO A 67 2.52 -14.71 5.82
CA PRO A 67 1.83 -15.64 6.71
C PRO A 67 0.34 -15.30 6.80
N ILE A 68 -0.34 -15.23 5.66
CA ILE A 68 -1.76 -14.90 5.55
C ILE A 68 -2.55 -16.12 5.09
N VAL A 69 -3.82 -16.19 5.49
CA VAL A 69 -4.71 -17.29 5.14
C VAL A 69 -5.75 -16.79 4.15
N GLY A 70 -5.86 -17.47 3.00
CA GLY A 70 -6.86 -17.18 1.98
C GLY A 70 -6.28 -16.61 0.70
N LYS A 71 -7.18 -16.21 -0.20
CA LYS A 71 -6.87 -15.50 -1.45
C LYS A 71 -7.57 -14.16 -1.44
N LEU A 72 -7.05 -13.19 -2.18
CA LEU A 72 -7.76 -11.94 -2.36
C LEU A 72 -9.06 -12.20 -3.14
N PRO A 73 -10.21 -11.69 -2.66
CA PRO A 73 -11.47 -11.81 -3.39
C PRO A 73 -11.57 -10.77 -4.52
N PHE A 74 -10.45 -10.16 -4.93
CA PHE A 74 -10.40 -9.05 -5.90
C PHE A 74 -9.58 -9.43 -7.12
N SER A 75 -10.02 -8.94 -8.28
CA SER A 75 -9.26 -9.07 -9.53
C SER A 75 -7.95 -8.27 -9.49
N ASN A 76 -7.01 -8.63 -10.37
CA ASN A 76 -5.76 -7.89 -10.52
C ASN A 76 -6.00 -6.41 -10.88
N GLU A 77 -7.02 -6.14 -11.71
CA GLU A 77 -7.42 -4.78 -12.11
C GLU A 77 -7.93 -3.96 -10.93
N GLU A 78 -8.72 -4.58 -10.05
CA GLU A 78 -9.21 -3.94 -8.82
C GLU A 78 -8.05 -3.62 -7.86
N ILE A 79 -7.14 -4.57 -7.67
CA ILE A 79 -5.94 -4.38 -6.84
C ILE A 79 -5.10 -3.23 -7.43
N TYR A 80 -4.85 -3.24 -8.73
CA TYR A 80 -4.12 -2.16 -9.41
C TYR A 80 -4.80 -0.80 -9.22
N ALA A 81 -6.11 -0.71 -9.44
CA ALA A 81 -6.86 0.54 -9.25
C ALA A 81 -6.77 1.05 -7.80
N TYR A 82 -6.81 0.14 -6.82
CA TYR A 82 -6.58 0.49 -5.42
C TYR A 82 -5.16 0.99 -5.17
N LEU A 83 -4.13 0.32 -5.69
CA LEU A 83 -2.74 0.76 -5.55
C LEU A 83 -2.54 2.17 -6.14
N MET A 84 -3.19 2.49 -7.25
CA MET A 84 -3.14 3.84 -7.82
C MET A 84 -3.81 4.88 -6.91
N ARG A 85 -4.95 4.55 -6.30
CA ARG A 85 -5.59 5.42 -5.28
C ARG A 85 -4.68 5.60 -4.06
N PHE A 86 -4.01 4.54 -3.62
CA PHE A 86 -3.07 4.59 -2.50
C PHE A 86 -1.86 5.47 -2.81
N LYS A 87 -1.31 5.36 -4.02
CA LYS A 87 -0.24 6.23 -4.51
C LYS A 87 -0.64 7.70 -4.46
N THR A 88 -1.80 8.04 -5.03
CA THR A 88 -2.32 9.41 -5.03
C THR A 88 -2.49 9.92 -3.60
N PHE A 89 -3.05 9.11 -2.71
CA PHE A 89 -3.19 9.45 -1.29
C PHE A 89 -1.83 9.80 -0.64
N MET A 90 -0.79 8.99 -0.88
CA MET A 90 0.55 9.28 -0.34
C MET A 90 1.16 10.58 -0.89
N GLU A 91 0.89 10.91 -2.15
CA GLU A 91 1.39 12.12 -2.81
C GLU A 91 0.63 13.39 -2.39
N GLU A 92 -0.67 13.27 -2.15
CA GLU A 92 -1.52 14.37 -1.69
C GLU A 92 -1.40 14.62 -0.18
N SER A 93 -1.03 13.59 0.59
CA SER A 93 -0.77 13.71 2.02
C SER A 93 0.51 14.51 2.27
N LYS A 94 0.34 15.79 2.61
CA LYS A 94 1.40 16.81 2.69
C LYS A 94 2.64 16.42 3.50
N SER A 95 2.49 15.55 4.48
CA SER A 95 3.54 15.20 5.45
C SER A 95 4.07 13.77 5.29
N LEU A 96 3.38 12.92 4.53
CA LEU A 96 3.63 11.47 4.54
C LEU A 96 4.95 11.07 3.86
N LEU A 97 5.47 11.91 2.98
CA LEU A 97 6.73 11.64 2.25
C LEU A 97 7.88 12.59 2.64
N ILE A 98 7.68 13.46 3.63
CA ILE A 98 8.68 14.47 4.01
C ILE A 98 8.92 14.60 5.52
N GLU A 99 7.95 14.32 6.39
CA GLU A 99 8.13 14.45 7.84
C GLU A 99 8.78 13.20 8.42
N GLU A 100 9.88 13.38 9.16
CA GLU A 100 10.43 12.33 10.00
C GLU A 100 9.43 12.00 11.12
N SER A 101 9.13 10.71 11.26
CA SER A 101 8.26 10.18 12.30
C SER A 101 9.01 9.02 12.93
N SER A 102 9.20 9.05 14.24
CA SER A 102 9.74 7.90 14.95
C SER A 102 8.61 6.88 15.09
N PRO A 103 8.75 5.67 14.52
CA PRO A 103 7.74 4.64 14.67
C PRO A 103 7.53 4.34 16.15
N LYS A 104 6.28 4.27 16.60
CA LYS A 104 5.96 3.94 17.99
C LYS A 104 5.79 2.43 18.07
N TYR A 105 6.90 1.72 18.29
CA TYR A 105 6.92 0.33 18.70
C TYR A 105 7.13 0.24 20.22
#